data_AF-A0A7C6YCR1-F1
#
_entry.id   AF-A0A7C6YCR1-F1
#
_cell.length_a   1.000
_cell.length_b   1.000
_cell.length_c   1.000
_cell.angle_alpha   90.00
_cell.angle_beta   90.00
_cell.angle_gamma   90.00
#
_symmetry.space_group_name_H-M   'P 1'
#
loop_
_entity.id
_entity.type
_entity.pdbx_description
1 polymer ?
#
loop_
_entity_poly.entity_id
_entity_poly.type
_entity_poly.pdbx_seq_one_letter_code
_entity_poly.pdbx_strand_id
1 'polypeptide(L)'
;MKEIIVNGVIYVPKENKAQEKDGMKYCIIRTYSAGVFAGYLESRNGKEVKIRDARRLWYWEGACSLSQLAKEGTKKPEKCKFAVPVDSILVLEAIEIIETTAEAQKSIMEVPEWKI
;
A
#
# COMPACT_ATOMS: atom_id res chain seq x y z
N MET A 1 4.92 5.38 24.03
CA MET A 1 3.52 5.15 23.64
C MET A 1 2.68 6.08 24.51
N LYS A 2 1.73 6.87 23.96
CA LYS A 2 0.85 7.70 24.80
C LYS A 2 -0.32 6.82 25.23
N GLU A 3 -0.66 6.79 26.51
CA GLU A 3 -1.76 6.00 27.05
C GLU A 3 -2.65 6.93 27.88
N ILE A 4 -3.97 6.73 27.84
CA ILE A 4 -4.91 7.40 28.73
C ILE A 4 -5.80 6.35 29.40
N ILE A 5 -6.21 6.62 30.64
CA ILE A 5 -7.12 5.75 31.39
C ILE A 5 -8.47 6.44 31.48
N VAL A 6 -9.53 5.79 31.01
CA VAL A 6 -10.91 6.25 31.15
C VAL A 6 -11.70 5.14 31.83
N ASN A 7 -12.26 5.43 33.01
CA ASN A 7 -13.03 4.46 33.82
C ASN A 7 -12.30 3.12 34.09
N GLY A 8 -10.99 3.17 34.31
CA GLY A 8 -10.17 1.98 34.55
C GLY A 8 -9.78 1.19 33.29
N VAL A 9 -10.21 1.64 32.10
CA VAL A 9 -9.83 1.06 30.82
C VAL A 9 -8.68 1.86 30.22
N ILE A 10 -7.61 1.17 29.81
CA ILE A 10 -6.46 1.77 29.13
C ILE A 10 -6.79 1.92 27.65
N TYR A 11 -6.68 3.15 27.14
CA TYR A 11 -6.80 3.48 25.74
C TYR A 11 -5.42 3.87 25.19
N VAL A 12 -5.09 3.27 24.04
CA VAL A 12 -3.93 3.63 23.22
C VAL A 12 -4.41 4.37 21.96
N PRO A 13 -3.67 5.38 21.47
CA PRO A 13 -3.92 6.00 20.19
C PRO A 13 -3.98 4.93 19.10
N LYS A 14 -5.05 4.94 18.31
CA LYS A 14 -5.18 4.06 17.16
C LYS A 14 -3.99 4.28 16.23
N GLU A 15 -3.19 3.25 16.01
CA GLU A 15 -2.13 3.31 15.01
C GLU A 15 -2.77 3.48 13.63
N ASN A 16 -2.34 4.50 12.88
CA ASN A 16 -2.80 4.71 11.51
C ASN A 16 -1.98 3.88 10.52
N LYS A 17 -1.85 2.57 10.77
CA LYS A 17 -1.17 1.62 9.89
C LYS A 17 -2.20 0.83 9.11
N ALA A 18 -1.84 0.46 7.88
CA ALA A 18 -2.63 -0.47 7.09
C ALA A 18 -2.91 -1.78 7.83
N GLN A 19 -4.03 -2.41 7.50
CA GLN A 19 -4.36 -3.74 8.00
C GLN A 19 -3.32 -4.72 7.47
N GLU A 20 -2.65 -5.41 8.39
CA GLU A 20 -1.74 -6.50 8.04
C GLU A 20 -2.53 -7.77 7.68
N LYS A 21 -1.96 -8.59 6.81
CA LYS A 21 -2.51 -9.90 6.42
C LYS A 21 -1.45 -10.95 6.70
N ASP A 22 -1.72 -11.88 7.62
CA ASP A 22 -0.76 -12.92 8.03
C ASP A 22 0.62 -12.37 8.43
N GLY A 23 0.64 -11.19 9.08
CA GLY A 23 1.88 -10.48 9.47
C GLY A 23 2.57 -9.73 8.31
N MET A 24 2.02 -9.78 7.10
CA MET A 24 2.50 -9.01 5.96
C MET A 24 1.93 -7.60 5.96
N LYS A 25 2.80 -6.62 5.73
CA LYS A 25 2.43 -5.21 5.65
C LYS A 25 1.99 -4.82 4.25
N TYR A 26 0.95 -3.99 4.13
CA TYR A 26 0.55 -3.44 2.86
C TYR A 26 1.45 -2.27 2.47
N CYS A 27 2.14 -2.40 1.35
CA CYS A 27 3.19 -1.49 0.91
C CYS A 27 2.95 -1.00 -0.52
N ILE A 28 3.52 0.16 -0.84
CA ILE A 28 3.80 0.59 -2.21
C ILE A 28 5.26 0.26 -2.51
N ILE A 29 5.51 -0.49 -3.59
CA ILE A 29 6.82 -0.93 -4.03
C ILE A 29 7.11 -0.32 -5.40
N ARG A 30 8.14 0.53 -5.50
CA ARG A 30 8.63 1.04 -6.79
C ARG A 30 9.81 0.21 -7.26
N THR A 31 9.74 -0.20 -8.52
CA THR A 31 10.87 -0.82 -9.22
C THR A 31 11.61 0.21 -10.06
N TYR A 32 12.85 -0.09 -10.44
CA TYR A 32 13.65 0.79 -11.29
C TYR A 32 13.01 1.05 -12.66
N SER A 33 12.44 0.02 -13.30
CA SER A 33 11.91 0.10 -14.67
C SER A 33 10.57 -0.60 -14.92
N ALA A 34 10.08 -1.44 -14.00
CA ALA A 34 8.83 -2.21 -14.16
C ALA A 34 7.59 -1.50 -13.60
N GLY A 35 7.75 -0.25 -13.12
CA GLY A 35 6.68 0.56 -12.54
C GLY A 35 6.50 0.38 -11.03
N VAL A 36 5.29 0.65 -10.55
CA VAL A 36 4.93 0.69 -9.14
C VAL A 36 3.84 -0.34 -8.84
N PHE A 37 3.94 -0.98 -7.68
CA PHE A 37 3.03 -2.02 -7.21
C PHE A 37 2.50 -1.66 -5.83
N ALA A 38 1.25 -2.02 -5.53
CA ALA A 38 0.71 -2.00 -4.17
C ALA A 38 0.22 -3.39 -3.80
N GLY A 39 0.52 -3.85 -2.60
CA GLY A 39 0.14 -5.18 -2.12
C GLY A 39 0.83 -5.53 -0.80
N TYR A 40 0.61 -6.75 -0.34
CA TYR A 40 1.21 -7.24 0.90
C TYR A 40 2.64 -7.72 0.65
N LEU A 41 3.59 -7.18 1.40
CA LEU A 41 5.00 -7.55 1.33
C LEU A 41 5.22 -8.92 1.99
N GLU A 42 5.38 -9.98 1.19
CA GLU A 42 5.63 -11.33 1.71
C GLU A 42 7.10 -11.52 2.07
N SER A 43 8.01 -11.16 1.16
CA SER A 43 9.44 -11.32 1.38
C SER A 43 10.28 -10.38 0.54
N ARG A 44 11.52 -10.16 0.99
CA ARG A 44 12.53 -9.37 0.30
C ARG A 44 13.88 -10.08 0.38
N ASN A 45 14.55 -10.24 -0.76
CA ASN A 45 15.93 -10.68 -0.87
C ASN A 45 16.72 -9.67 -1.71
N GLY A 46 17.47 -8.78 -1.07
CA GLY A 46 18.14 -7.67 -1.73
C GLY A 46 17.14 -6.73 -2.44
N LYS A 47 17.12 -6.79 -3.77
CA LYS A 47 16.18 -6.03 -4.63
C LYS A 47 15.04 -6.87 -5.21
N GLU A 48 14.98 -8.16 -4.88
CA GLU A 48 13.86 -9.03 -5.24
C GLU A 48 12.80 -8.94 -4.14
N VAL A 49 11.55 -8.70 -4.53
CA VAL A 49 10.44 -8.54 -3.60
C VAL A 49 9.26 -9.37 -4.07
N LYS A 50 8.76 -10.24 -3.19
CA LYS A 50 7.53 -10.99 -3.44
C LYS A 50 6.36 -10.27 -2.77
N ILE A 51 5.32 -10.00 -3.56
CA ILE A 51 4.14 -9.23 -3.17
C ILE A 51 2.90 -10.10 -3.37
N ARG A 52 2.02 -10.16 -2.37
CA ARG A 52 0.71 -10.82 -2.42
C ARG A 52 -0.41 -9.82 -2.66
N ASP A 53 -1.48 -10.27 -3.30
CA ASP A 53 -2.64 -9.43 -3.69
C ASP A 53 -2.19 -8.14 -4.38
N ALA A 54 -1.24 -8.29 -5.31
CA ALA A 54 -0.52 -7.16 -5.88
C ALA A 54 -1.31 -6.52 -7.02
N ARG A 55 -1.38 -5.19 -7.02
CA ARG A 55 -1.90 -4.39 -8.14
C ARG A 55 -0.79 -3.51 -8.69
N ARG A 56 -0.75 -3.35 -10.01
CA ARG A 56 0.15 -2.39 -10.67
C ARG A 56 -0.50 -1.01 -10.73
N LEU A 57 0.20 0.00 -10.24
CA LEU A 57 -0.23 1.40 -10.24
C LEU A 57 0.29 2.08 -11.52
N TRP A 58 -0.44 1.94 -12.64
CA TRP A 58 -0.01 2.47 -13.93
C TRP A 58 -0.06 3.99 -13.99
N TYR A 59 -1.12 4.56 -13.43
CA TYR A 59 -1.33 6.00 -13.35
C TYR A 59 -2.18 6.31 -12.11
N TRP A 60 -1.87 7.40 -11.42
CA TRP A 60 -2.69 7.92 -10.33
C TRP A 60 -2.88 9.44 -10.48
N GLU A 61 -3.98 9.94 -9.92
CA GLU A 61 -4.23 11.37 -9.74
C GLU A 61 -4.59 11.63 -8.27
N GLY A 62 -4.50 12.87 -7.80
CA GLY A 62 -4.90 13.22 -6.43
C GLY A 62 -3.90 12.84 -5.34
N ALA A 63 -2.64 12.55 -5.71
CA ALA A 63 -1.50 12.49 -4.80
C ALA A 63 -0.24 12.98 -5.53
N CYS A 64 0.59 13.79 -4.90
CA CYS A 64 1.75 14.44 -5.54
C CYS A 64 2.95 13.51 -5.73
N SER A 65 3.05 12.44 -4.93
CA SER A 65 4.15 11.48 -4.96
C SER A 65 3.71 10.14 -4.35
N LEU A 66 4.56 9.13 -4.46
CA LEU A 66 4.33 7.85 -3.78
C LEU A 66 4.30 8.00 -2.26
N SER A 67 5.02 8.98 -1.71
CA SER A 67 5.00 9.29 -0.28
C SER A 67 3.63 9.79 0.17
N GLN A 68 3.00 10.70 -0.60
CA GLN A 68 1.62 11.11 -0.29
C GLN A 68 0.64 9.96 -0.54
N LEU A 69 0.80 9.22 -1.64
CA LEU A 69 -0.07 8.10 -1.96
C LEU A 69 -0.04 7.01 -0.86
N ALA A 70 1.12 6.72 -0.28
CA ALA A 70 1.25 5.76 0.83
C ALA A 70 0.70 6.30 2.16
N LYS A 71 0.67 7.62 2.34
CA LYS A 71 0.22 8.25 3.59
C LYS A 71 -1.28 8.55 3.62
N GLU A 72 -1.83 8.99 2.49
CA GLU A 72 -3.18 9.57 2.38
C GLU A 72 -4.03 8.92 1.28
N GLY A 73 -3.45 8.05 0.45
CA GLY A 73 -4.12 7.49 -0.71
C GLY A 73 -4.28 8.48 -1.87
N THR A 74 -5.06 8.09 -2.87
CA THR A 74 -5.48 8.97 -3.96
C THR A 74 -6.76 9.72 -3.57
N LYS A 75 -6.80 11.02 -3.84
CA LYS A 75 -8.02 11.83 -3.69
C LYS A 75 -8.96 11.78 -4.91
N LYS A 76 -8.61 11.03 -5.96
CA LYS A 76 -9.35 10.91 -7.23
C LYS A 76 -9.30 9.47 -7.75
N PRO A 77 -9.83 8.48 -6.99
CA PRO A 77 -9.73 7.07 -7.33
C PRO A 77 -10.30 6.72 -8.71
N GLU A 78 -11.35 7.41 -9.14
CA GLU A 78 -12.03 7.24 -10.42
C GLU A 78 -11.18 7.66 -11.64
N LYS A 79 -10.11 8.43 -11.42
CA LYS A 79 -9.17 8.87 -12.47
C LYS A 79 -7.89 8.05 -12.49
N CYS A 80 -7.71 7.14 -11.53
CA CYS A 80 -6.55 6.27 -11.46
C CYS A 80 -6.68 5.08 -12.42
N LYS A 81 -5.56 4.50 -12.83
CA LYS A 81 -5.49 3.29 -13.66
C LYS A 81 -4.72 2.22 -12.90
N PHE A 82 -5.40 1.52 -11.99
CA PHE A 82 -4.80 0.42 -11.24
C PHE A 82 -5.24 -0.90 -11.84
N ALA A 83 -4.28 -1.66 -12.33
CA ALA A 83 -4.54 -2.92 -13.03
C ALA A 83 -5.28 -3.93 -12.13
N VAL A 84 -5.82 -4.97 -12.76
CA VAL A 84 -6.38 -6.13 -12.06
C VAL A 84 -5.35 -6.69 -11.05
N PRO A 85 -5.80 -7.08 -9.85
CA PRO A 85 -4.93 -7.70 -8.87
C PRO A 85 -4.45 -9.08 -9.35
N VAL A 86 -3.26 -9.46 -8.91
CA VAL A 86 -2.74 -10.83 -9.04
C VAL A 86 -2.42 -11.36 -7.64
N ASP A 87 -2.67 -12.65 -7.42
CA ASP A 87 -2.47 -13.27 -6.09
C ASP A 87 -1.04 -13.16 -5.59
N SER A 88 -0.06 -13.24 -6.50
CA SER A 88 1.35 -13.12 -6.21
C SER A 88 2.14 -12.59 -7.39
N ILE A 89 3.14 -11.77 -7.12
CA ILE A 89 4.15 -11.37 -8.09
C ILE A 89 5.52 -11.28 -7.43
N LEU A 90 6.55 -11.75 -8.12
CA LEU A 90 7.94 -11.46 -7.78
C LEU A 90 8.40 -10.31 -8.67
N VAL A 91 8.81 -9.20 -8.06
CA VAL A 91 9.38 -8.06 -8.79
C VAL A 91 10.86 -7.94 -8.47
N LEU A 92 11.64 -7.60 -9.49
CA LEU A 92 13.08 -7.38 -9.39
C LEU A 92 13.35 -5.88 -9.39
N GLU A 93 14.56 -5.50 -8.98
CA GLU A 93 14.99 -4.09 -8.94
C GLU A 93 14.03 -3.19 -8.13
N ALA A 94 13.53 -3.69 -6.99
CA ALA A 94 12.78 -2.87 -6.04
C ALA A 94 13.74 -1.85 -5.38
N ILE A 95 13.47 -0.57 -5.61
CA ILE A 95 14.34 0.55 -5.18
C ILE A 95 13.70 1.42 -4.09
N GLU A 96 12.41 1.27 -3.84
CA GLU A 96 11.67 2.01 -2.81
C GLU A 96 10.50 1.15 -2.34
N ILE A 97 10.32 1.03 -1.02
CA ILE A 97 9.23 0.30 -0.37
C ILE A 97 8.68 1.20 0.72
N ILE A 98 7.40 1.53 0.67
CA ILE A 98 6.74 2.44 1.62
C ILE A 98 5.53 1.72 2.23
N GLU A 99 5.53 1.56 3.56
CA GLU A 99 4.36 1.08 4.29
C GLU A 99 3.20 2.08 4.16
N THR A 100 1.98 1.57 4.02
CA THR A 100 0.81 2.41 3.86
C THR A 100 0.07 2.63 5.19
N THR A 101 -0.64 3.75 5.28
CA THR A 101 -1.63 3.97 6.34
C THR A 101 -2.93 3.20 6.04
N ALA A 102 -3.80 3.06 7.05
CA ALA A 102 -5.12 2.46 6.85
C ALA A 102 -5.97 3.22 5.81
N GLU A 103 -5.90 4.55 5.84
CA GLU A 103 -6.59 5.40 4.87
C GLU A 103 -6.05 5.19 3.45
N ALA A 104 -4.72 5.14 3.29
CA ALA A 104 -4.09 4.94 2.00
C ALA A 104 -4.40 3.58 1.40
N GLN A 105 -4.30 2.50 2.18
CA GLN A 105 -4.67 1.15 1.74
C GLN A 105 -6.11 1.12 1.24
N LYS A 106 -7.05 1.65 2.03
CA LYS A 106 -8.47 1.70 1.65
C LYS A 106 -8.67 2.45 0.33
N SER A 107 -8.10 3.64 0.21
CA SER A 107 -8.20 4.48 -1.00
C SER A 107 -7.63 3.78 -2.24
N ILE A 108 -6.51 3.07 -2.11
CA ILE A 108 -5.90 2.31 -3.22
C ILE A 108 -6.79 1.13 -3.63
N MET A 109 -7.39 0.43 -2.67
CA MET A 109 -8.29 -0.69 -2.92
C MET A 109 -9.61 -0.26 -3.58
N GLU A 110 -10.11 0.95 -3.29
CA GLU A 110 -11.33 1.52 -3.87
C GLU A 110 -11.17 1.90 -5.35
N VAL A 111 -9.95 2.05 -5.87
CA VAL A 111 -9.73 2.30 -7.30
C VAL A 111 -10.26 1.14 -8.13
N PRO A 112 -11.21 1.37 -9.06
CA PRO A 112 -11.73 0.31 -9.91
C PRO A 112 -10.64 -0.40 -10.70
N GLU A 113 -10.88 -1.66 -11.05
CA GLU A 113 -9.97 -2.40 -11.93
C GLU A 113 -9.91 -1.75 -13.31
N TRP A 114 -8.70 -1.38 -13.73
CA TRP A 114 -8.45 -0.91 -15.09
C TRP A 114 -8.16 -2.11 -16.00
N LYS A 115 -9.14 -2.45 -16.85
CA LYS A 115 -9.14 -3.61 -17.77
C LYS A 115 -9.94 -3.33 -19.05
N ILE A 116 -9.78 -4.19 -20.06
CA ILE A 116 -10.53 -4.21 -21.33
C ILE A 116 -11.60 -5.29 -21.27
#